data_AF-A0A1L7JPA0-F1
#
_entry.id   AF-A0A1L7JPA0-F1
#
_cell.length_a   1.000
_cell.length_b   1.000
_cell.length_c   1.000
_cell.angle_alpha   90.00
_cell.angle_beta   90.00
_cell.angle_gamma   90.00
#
_symmetry.space_group_name_H-M   'P 1'
#
loop_
_entity.id
_entity.type
_entity.pdbx_description
1 polymer ?
#
loop_
_entity_poly.entity_id
_entity_poly.type
_entity_poly.pdbx_seq_one_letter_code
_entity_poly.pdbx_strand_id
1 'polypeptide(L)'
;MKNPVHANNLKETISVINSKYKNPYLIAIDACLGNENNIGNIEIKNKLLTPGSALNKNLPSVGDISITGIVNSSGNGIEFIMLQNTRLYEVYIMSEIISKGIIKATKKK
;
A
#
# COMPACT_ATOMS: atom_id res chain seq x y z
N MET A 1 -15.40 1.80 -0.03
CA MET A 1 -15.11 1.72 -1.48
C MET A 1 -15.97 0.63 -2.10
N LYS A 2 -16.47 0.82 -3.32
CA LYS A 2 -17.38 -0.17 -3.96
C LYS A 2 -16.66 -1.39 -4.54
N ASN A 3 -15.41 -1.23 -5.01
CA ASN A 3 -14.57 -2.30 -5.57
C ASN A 3 -13.09 -2.07 -5.21
N PRO A 4 -12.61 -2.44 -4.01
CA PRO A 4 -11.20 -2.29 -3.65
C PRO A 4 -10.32 -3.26 -4.45
N VAL A 5 -9.04 -2.91 -4.62
CA VAL A 5 -8.03 -3.86 -5.09
C VAL A 5 -7.58 -4.69 -3.88
N HIS A 6 -7.56 -6.00 -4.02
CA HIS A 6 -7.16 -6.96 -3.00
C HIS A 6 -6.51 -8.18 -3.64
N ALA A 7 -6.05 -9.12 -2.80
CA ALA A 7 -5.29 -10.30 -3.25
C ALA A 7 -5.94 -11.09 -4.41
N ASN A 8 -7.27 -11.21 -4.45
CA ASN A 8 -7.94 -12.06 -5.43
C ASN A 8 -8.15 -11.37 -6.79
N ASN A 9 -8.19 -10.04 -6.84
CA ASN A 9 -8.41 -9.28 -8.09
C ASN A 9 -7.16 -8.49 -8.55
N LEU A 10 -6.04 -8.56 -7.83
CA LEU A 10 -4.82 -7.82 -8.16
C LEU A 10 -4.28 -8.19 -9.56
N LYS A 11 -4.20 -9.48 -9.88
CA LYS A 11 -3.67 -9.95 -11.17
C LYS A 11 -4.51 -9.44 -12.35
N GLU A 12 -5.83 -9.53 -12.22
CA GLU A 12 -6.77 -9.02 -13.21
C GLU A 12 -6.67 -7.49 -13.33
N THR A 13 -6.60 -6.78 -12.20
CA THR A 13 -6.45 -5.32 -12.16
C THR A 13 -5.18 -4.87 -12.90
N ILE A 14 -4.04 -5.51 -12.66
CA ILE A 14 -2.79 -5.22 -13.36
C ILE A 14 -2.93 -5.48 -14.86
N SER A 15 -3.59 -6.59 -15.24
CA SER A 15 -3.83 -6.91 -16.66
C SER A 15 -4.67 -5.82 -17.35
N VAL A 16 -5.74 -5.34 -16.69
CA VAL A 16 -6.61 -4.28 -17.22
C VAL A 16 -5.84 -2.96 -17.38
N ILE A 17 -4.98 -2.61 -16.41
CA ILE A 17 -4.15 -1.41 -16.48
C ILE A 17 -3.19 -1.48 -17.66
N ASN A 18 -2.48 -2.60 -17.81
CA ASN A 18 -1.52 -2.80 -18.90
C ASN A 18 -2.18 -2.86 -20.28
N SER A 19 -3.42 -3.34 -20.38
CA SER A 19 -4.17 -3.31 -21.66
C SER A 19 -4.69 -1.92 -22.00
N LYS A 20 -4.98 -1.08 -20.99
CA LYS A 20 -5.61 0.23 -21.19
C LYS A 20 -4.62 1.36 -21.40
N TYR A 21 -3.43 1.27 -20.81
CA TYR A 21 -2.43 2.35 -20.84
C TYR A 21 -1.12 1.84 -21.43
N LYS A 22 -0.50 2.63 -22.31
CA LYS A 22 0.83 2.34 -22.86
C LYS A 22 1.89 2.79 -21.86
N ASN A 23 2.77 1.87 -21.44
CA ASN A 23 3.84 2.11 -20.45
C ASN A 23 3.35 2.90 -19.22
N PRO A 24 2.38 2.38 -18.45
CA PRO A 24 1.87 3.08 -17.28
C PRO A 24 2.96 3.20 -16.22
N TYR A 25 3.06 4.36 -15.59
CA TYR A 25 3.85 4.54 -14.37
C TYR A 25 2.96 4.25 -13.16
N LEU A 26 3.27 3.18 -12.44
CA LEU A 26 2.46 2.61 -11.38
C LEU A 26 3.00 3.02 -10.00
N ILE A 27 2.13 3.59 -9.17
CA ILE A 27 2.41 3.90 -7.77
C ILE A 27 1.62 2.90 -6.93
N ALA A 28 2.30 1.97 -6.28
CA ALA A 28 1.68 1.03 -5.35
C ALA A 28 1.55 1.67 -3.97
N ILE A 29 0.35 1.68 -3.39
CA ILE A 29 0.08 2.25 -2.06
C ILE A 29 -0.48 1.15 -1.18
N ASP A 30 0.10 0.97 0.01
CA ASP A 30 -0.28 -0.09 0.95
C ASP A 30 -0.13 0.35 2.40
N ALA A 31 -0.75 -0.40 3.31
CA ALA A 31 -0.57 -0.26 4.75
C ALA A 31 0.00 -1.56 5.31
N CYS A 32 1.08 -1.48 6.09
CA CYS A 32 1.76 -2.66 6.61
C CYS A 32 1.99 -2.59 8.12
N LEU A 33 2.36 -3.74 8.67
CA LEU A 33 2.90 -3.85 10.02
C LEU A 33 4.42 -3.66 9.99
N GLY A 34 4.98 -3.01 10.99
CA GLY A 34 6.40 -2.69 11.05
C GLY A 34 6.97 -2.69 12.46
N ASN A 35 8.14 -2.07 12.62
CA ASN A 35 8.70 -1.85 13.96
C ASN A 35 7.83 -0.85 14.74
N GLU A 36 7.68 -1.05 16.05
CA GLU A 36 6.94 -0.13 16.94
C GLU A 36 7.42 1.32 16.82
N ASN A 37 8.73 1.54 16.68
CA ASN A 37 9.31 2.87 16.52
C ASN A 37 8.94 3.56 15.20
N ASN A 38 8.40 2.80 14.24
CA ASN A 38 8.03 3.30 12.93
C ASN A 38 6.51 3.44 12.75
N ILE A 39 5.70 3.09 13.74
CA ILE A 39 4.25 3.30 13.66
C ILE A 39 3.97 4.79 13.44
N GLY A 40 3.16 5.11 12.43
CA GLY A 40 2.93 6.49 12.01
C GLY A 40 3.74 6.92 10.79
N ASN A 41 4.83 6.22 10.46
CA ASN A 41 5.69 6.58 9.34
C ASN A 41 5.06 6.22 7.98
N ILE A 42 5.33 7.09 7.00
CA ILE A 42 5.06 6.85 5.59
C ILE A 42 6.41 6.64 4.90
N GLU A 43 6.62 5.45 4.34
CA GLU A 43 7.83 5.10 3.62
C GLU A 43 7.59 5.18 2.11
N ILE A 44 8.48 5.83 1.37
CA ILE A 44 8.46 5.88 -0.10
C ILE A 44 9.72 5.18 -0.61
N LYS A 45 9.57 4.22 -1.52
CA LYS A 45 10.68 3.44 -2.06
C LYS A 45 10.59 3.33 -3.58
N ASN A 46 11.73 3.47 -4.26
CA ASN A 46 11.89 3.25 -5.70
C ASN A 46 12.01 1.75 -6.01
N LYS A 47 11.01 0.98 -5.59
CA LYS A 47 10.94 -0.46 -5.82
C LYS A 47 9.49 -0.92 -5.85
N LEU A 48 9.29 -2.07 -6.50
CA LEU A 48 8.00 -2.75 -6.52
C LEU A 48 7.56 -3.12 -5.10
N LEU A 49 6.26 -3.01 -4.85
CA LEU A 49 5.61 -3.51 -3.66
C LEU A 49 5.32 -5.01 -3.81
N THR A 50 5.56 -5.80 -2.77
CA THR A 50 5.14 -7.20 -2.70
C THR A 50 4.00 -7.34 -1.68
N PRO A 51 2.73 -7.20 -2.13
CA PRO A 51 1.58 -7.17 -1.25
C PRO A 51 1.29 -8.54 -0.64
N GLY A 52 0.64 -8.56 0.53
CA GLY A 52 0.11 -9.79 1.13
C GLY A 52 1.17 -10.78 1.64
N SER A 53 2.41 -10.32 1.83
CA SER A 53 3.52 -11.10 2.40
C SER A 53 3.20 -11.63 3.81
N ALA A 54 2.48 -10.85 4.62
CA ALA A 54 2.00 -11.29 5.94
C ALA A 54 0.92 -12.40 5.89
N LEU A 55 0.33 -12.65 4.72
CA LEU A 55 -0.74 -13.65 4.52
C LEU A 55 -0.25 -14.88 3.72
N ASN A 56 1.06 -15.04 3.50
CA ASN A 56 1.67 -16.12 2.71
C ASN A 56 1.04 -16.32 1.32
N LYS A 57 0.51 -15.25 0.72
CA LYS A 57 -0.03 -15.29 -0.65
C LYS A 57 1.07 -14.96 -1.65
N ASN A 58 1.23 -15.80 -2.67
CA ASN A 58 2.08 -15.52 -3.83
C ASN A 58 1.40 -14.52 -4.76
N LEU A 59 1.45 -13.24 -4.40
CA LEU A 59 0.94 -12.14 -5.21
C LEU A 59 2.06 -11.55 -6.10
N PRO A 60 1.73 -11.12 -7.32
CA PRO A 60 2.70 -10.45 -8.17
C PRO A 60 3.14 -9.13 -7.53
N SER A 61 4.44 -8.84 -7.60
CA SER A 61 4.95 -7.51 -7.23
C SER A 61 4.39 -6.44 -8.18
N VAL A 62 4.08 -5.26 -7.64
CA VAL A 62 3.35 -4.20 -8.36
C VAL A 62 3.95 -2.83 -8.08
N GLY A 63 3.88 -1.93 -9.06
CA GLY A 63 4.37 -0.55 -8.94
C GLY A 63 5.80 -0.37 -9.43
N ASP A 64 6.10 0.82 -9.96
CA ASP A 64 7.46 1.32 -10.19
C ASP A 64 8.03 1.94 -8.90
N ILE A 65 7.14 2.57 -8.12
CA ILE A 65 7.40 3.05 -6.77
C ILE A 65 6.36 2.49 -5.80
N SER A 66 6.75 2.39 -4.54
CA SER A 66 5.87 1.98 -3.44
C SER A 66 5.80 3.07 -2.37
N ILE A 67 4.59 3.28 -1.86
CA ILE A 67 4.30 4.13 -0.70
C ILE A 67 3.62 3.24 0.35
N THR A 68 4.18 3.15 1.54
CA THR A 68 3.66 2.28 2.59
C THR A 68 3.49 3.02 3.90
N GLY A 69 2.30 2.96 4.49
CA GLY A 69 2.03 3.46 5.83
C GLY A 69 2.23 2.34 6.87
N ILE A 70 3.00 2.60 7.93
CA ILE A 70 3.20 1.64 9.02
C ILE A 70 2.13 1.89 10.08
N VAL A 71 1.11 1.03 10.10
CA VAL A 71 -0.14 1.28 10.84
C VAL A 71 -0.18 0.59 12.20
N ASN A 72 0.67 -0.41 12.41
CA ASN A 72 0.79 -1.13 13.68
C ASN A 72 2.12 -1.91 13.72
N SER A 73 2.43 -2.56 14.85
CA SER A 73 3.66 -3.35 14.99
C SER A 73 3.54 -4.79 14.50
N SER A 74 4.69 -5.41 14.19
CA SER A 74 4.86 -6.84 13.94
C SER A 74 5.91 -7.43 14.89
N GLY A 75 5.97 -8.76 15.01
CA GLY A 75 6.99 -9.47 15.80
C GLY A 75 6.46 -10.08 17.11
N ASN A 76 5.17 -9.93 17.38
CA ASN A 76 4.53 -10.46 18.60
C ASN A 76 3.74 -11.75 18.34
N GLY A 77 3.77 -12.29 17.11
CA GLY A 77 3.06 -13.53 16.74
C GLY A 77 1.53 -13.38 16.65
N ILE A 78 1.02 -12.14 16.72
CA ILE A 78 -0.41 -11.79 16.71
C ILE A 78 -0.75 -10.81 15.57
N GLU A 79 0.03 -10.82 14.48
CA GLU A 79 -0.06 -9.90 13.35
C GLU A 79 -1.47 -9.88 12.73
N PHE A 80 -2.10 -11.05 12.61
CA PHE A 80 -3.46 -11.16 12.07
C PHE A 80 -4.51 -10.41 12.92
N ILE A 81 -4.39 -10.48 14.25
CA ILE A 81 -5.27 -9.79 15.19
C ILE A 81 -4.99 -8.28 15.15
N MET A 82 -3.72 -7.88 15.06
CA MET A 82 -3.33 -6.47 14.96
C MET A 82 -3.86 -5.80 13.69
N LEU A 83 -3.88 -6.52 12.56
CA LEU A 83 -4.49 -6.04 11.32
C LEU A 83 -6.00 -5.78 11.49
N GLN A 84 -6.71 -6.62 12.24
CA GLN A 84 -8.14 -6.42 12.51
C GLN A 84 -8.42 -5.28 13.50
N ASN A 85 -7.46 -4.94 14.37
CA ASN A 85 -7.61 -3.93 15.42
C ASN A 85 -6.87 -2.61 15.12
N THR A 86 -6.41 -2.43 13.89
CA THR A 86 -5.78 -1.18 13.47
C THR A 86 -6.82 -0.05 13.49
N ARG A 87 -6.49 1.06 14.16
CA ARG A 87 -7.40 2.21 14.26
C ARG A 87 -7.59 2.83 12.88
N LEU A 88 -8.84 2.87 12.42
CA LEU A 88 -9.20 3.46 11.13
C LEU A 88 -8.73 4.92 10.99
N TYR A 89 -8.70 5.67 12.10
CA TYR A 89 -8.21 7.05 12.11
C TYR A 89 -6.76 7.18 11.61
N GLU A 90 -5.86 6.29 12.04
CA GLU A 90 -4.45 6.32 11.63
C GLU A 90 -4.31 6.09 10.12
N VAL A 91 -5.00 5.07 9.61
CA VAL A 91 -5.04 4.76 8.18
C VAL A 91 -5.61 5.93 7.38
N TYR A 92 -6.67 6.56 7.90
CA TYR A 92 -7.31 7.70 7.25
C TYR A 92 -6.37 8.91 7.16
N ILE A 93 -5.70 9.29 8.26
CA ILE A 93 -4.73 10.40 8.26
C ILE A 93 -3.57 10.13 7.31
N MET A 94 -3.01 8.92 7.30
CA MET A 94 -1.95 8.56 6.34
C MET A 94 -2.44 8.68 4.90
N SER A 95 -3.65 8.19 4.59
CA SER A 95 -4.21 8.29 3.25
C SER A 95 -4.38 9.74 2.78
N GLU A 96 -4.80 10.63 3.69
CA GLU A 96 -4.91 12.07 3.43
C GLU A 96 -3.55 12.71 3.11
N ILE A 97 -2.53 12.38 3.90
CA ILE A 97 -1.16 12.90 3.71
C ILE A 97 -0.59 12.41 2.37
N ILE A 98 -0.70 11.11 2.08
CA ILE A 98 -0.21 10.51 0.84
C ILE A 98 -0.91 11.14 -0.37
N SER A 99 -2.24 11.26 -0.33
CA SER A 99 -3.03 11.88 -1.40
C SER A 99 -2.60 13.33 -1.67
N LYS A 100 -2.48 14.15 -0.61
CA LYS A 100 -2.01 15.54 -0.72
C LYS A 100 -0.58 15.62 -1.27
N GLY A 101 0.31 14.71 -0.84
CA GLY A 101 1.68 14.61 -1.34
C GLY A 101 1.73 14.35 -2.85
N ILE A 102 0.97 13.35 -3.33
CA ILE A 102 0.87 13.01 -4.76
C ILE A 102 0.31 14.18 -5.56
N ILE A 103 -0.77 14.82 -5.09
CA ILE A 103 -1.36 15.99 -5.77
C ILE A 103 -0.34 17.13 -5.86
N LYS A 104 0.40 17.39 -4.78
CA LYS A 104 1.42 18.44 -4.76
C LYS A 104 2.60 18.13 -5.69
N ALA A 105 3.00 16.87 -5.79
CA ALA A 105 4.10 16.43 -6.66
C ALA A 105 3.73 16.47 -8.16
N THR A 106 2.45 16.29 -8.50
CA THR A 106 1.96 16.30 -9.89
C THR A 106 1.62 17.69 -10.41
N LYS A 107 1.40 18.68 -9.53
CA LYS A 107 1.27 20.08 -9.94
C LYS A 107 2.60 20.56 -10.51
N LYS A 108 2.63 20.86 -11.80
CA LYS A 108 3.75 21.57 -12.44
C LYS A 108 4.02 22.87 -11.69
N LYS A 109 5.29 23.12 -11.36
CA LYS A 109 5.75 24.48 -11.05
C LYS A 109 5.70 25.33 -12.32
#